data_AF-A0A4V1UVC4-F1
#
_entry.id   AF-A0A4V1UVC4-F1
#
_cell.length_a   1.000
_cell.length_b   1.000
_cell.length_c   1.000
_cell.angle_alpha   90.00
_cell.angle_beta   90.00
_cell.angle_gamma   90.00
#
_symmetry.space_group_name_H-M   'P 1'
#
loop_
_entity.id
_entity.type
_entity.pdbx_description
1 polymer ?
#
loop_
_entity_poly.entity_id
_entity_poly.type
_entity_poly.pdbx_seq_one_letter_code
_entity_poly.pdbx_strand_id
1 'polypeptide(L)' 'RTRDRQRKLIGKIDSAMKRIDDGTYGYCEETGDPIGVARLDARPTATLSLEAQELHERREKVYRDE' A
#
# COMPACT_ATOMS: atom_id res chain seq x y z
N ARG A 1 18.74 3.65 -11.98
CA ARG A 1 18.33 3.93 -10.58
C ARG A 1 17.03 4.74 -10.52
N THR A 2 17.00 6.01 -10.94
CA THR A 2 15.76 6.84 -10.91
C THR A 2 14.68 6.33 -11.86
N ARG A 3 15.05 6.01 -13.12
CA ARG A 3 14.13 5.41 -14.10
C ARG A 3 13.47 4.13 -13.60
N ASP A 4 14.23 3.26 -12.93
CA ASP A 4 13.70 1.98 -12.43
C ASP A 4 12.70 2.21 -11.28
N ARG A 5 12.94 3.22 -10.43
CA ARG A 5 11.98 3.63 -9.39
C ARG A 5 10.71 4.20 -10.00
N GLN A 6 10.83 5.05 -11.02
CA GLN A 6 9.67 5.60 -11.74
C GLN A 6 8.86 4.49 -12.42
N ARG A 7 9.53 3.53 -13.09
CA ARG A 7 8.85 2.37 -13.69
C ARG A 7 8.09 1.55 -12.66
N LYS A 8 8.69 1.29 -11.48
CA LYS A 8 8.00 0.60 -10.38
C LYS A 8 6.81 1.40 -9.85
N LEU A 9 6.92 2.73 -9.78
CA LEU A 9 5.83 3.59 -9.36
C LEU A 9 4.66 3.56 -10.36
N ILE A 10 4.94 3.61 -11.66
CA ILE A 10 3.92 3.44 -12.72
C ILE A 10 3.17 2.13 -12.53
N GLY A 11 3.88 1.01 -12.32
CA GLY A 11 3.23 -0.28 -12.05
C GLY A 11 2.33 -0.26 -10.81
N LYS A 12 2.68 0.48 -9.75
CA LYS A 12 1.81 0.65 -8.58
C LYS A 12 0.57 1.48 -8.88
N ILE A 13 0.68 2.47 -9.76
CA ILE A 13 -0.46 3.27 -10.21
C ILE A 13 -1.41 2.39 -11.04
N ASP A 14 -0.87 1.61 -11.97
CA ASP A 14 -1.68 0.67 -12.78
C ASP A 14 -2.43 -0.34 -11.91
N SER A 15 -1.77 -0.87 -10.87
CA SER A 15 -2.42 -1.73 -9.87
C SER A 15 -3.53 -1.01 -9.10
N ALA A 16 -3.32 0.25 -8.69
CA ALA A 16 -4.35 1.03 -8.01
C ALA A 16 -5.56 1.29 -8.92
N MET A 17 -5.34 1.56 -10.21
CA MET A 17 -6.42 1.70 -11.20
C MET A 17 -7.25 0.43 -11.32
N LYS A 18 -6.61 -0.75 -11.40
CA LYS A 18 -7.32 -2.04 -11.43
C LYS A 18 -8.19 -2.25 -10.19
N ARG A 19 -7.69 -1.84 -9.02
CA ARG A 19 -8.45 -1.92 -7.77
C ARG A 19 -9.66 -0.98 -7.74
N ILE A 20 -9.60 0.13 -8.47
CA ILE A 20 -10.77 1.00 -8.64
C ILE A 20 -11.80 0.27 -9.49
N ASP A 21 -11.37 -0.33 -10.60
CA ASP A 21 -12.23 -1.06 -11.53
C ASP A 21 -12.91 -2.28 -10.88
N ASP A 22 -12.20 -3.00 -10.00
CA ASP A 22 -12.74 -4.16 -9.28
C ASP A 22 -13.49 -3.81 -7.98
N GLY A 23 -13.51 -2.52 -7.58
CA GLY A 23 -14.19 -2.03 -6.39
C GLY A 23 -13.48 -2.30 -5.06
N THR A 24 -12.24 -2.78 -5.07
CA THR A 24 -11.44 -3.03 -3.85
C THR A 24 -10.55 -1.85 -3.44
N TYR A 25 -10.55 -0.77 -4.22
CA TYR A 25 -9.79 0.44 -3.89
C TYR A 25 -10.28 1.05 -2.57
N GLY A 26 -9.31 1.45 -1.74
CA GLY A 26 -9.59 2.04 -0.43
C GLY A 26 -9.80 1.03 0.70
N TYR A 27 -9.62 -0.27 0.45
CA TYR A 27 -9.59 -1.31 1.49
C TYR A 27 -8.20 -1.91 1.65
N CYS A 28 -7.88 -2.33 2.87
CA CYS A 28 -6.62 -2.95 3.24
C CYS A 28 -6.51 -4.37 2.65
N GLU A 29 -5.43 -4.66 1.93
CA GLU A 29 -5.23 -5.99 1.32
C GLU A 29 -4.99 -7.12 2.35
N GLU A 30 -4.56 -6.78 3.58
CA GLU A 30 -4.29 -7.79 4.62
C GLU A 30 -5.52 -8.04 5.52
N THR A 31 -6.25 -6.99 5.89
CA THR A 31 -7.34 -7.08 6.87
C THR A 31 -8.73 -6.91 6.28
N GLY A 32 -8.84 -6.31 5.09
CA GLY A 32 -10.12 -5.92 4.49
C GLY A 32 -10.70 -4.62 5.04
N ASP A 33 -10.08 -4.01 6.05
CA ASP A 33 -10.59 -2.78 6.66
C ASP A 33 -10.44 -1.55 5.76
N PRO A 34 -11.29 -0.51 5.89
CA PRO A 34 -11.13 0.73 5.16
C PRO A 34 -9.78 1.42 5.44
N ILE A 35 -9.14 1.90 4.38
CA ILE A 35 -7.98 2.78 4.44
C ILE A 35 -8.49 4.21 4.60
N GLY A 36 -8.00 4.93 5.60
CA GLY A 36 -8.42 6.31 5.86
C GLY A 36 -8.22 7.23 4.64
N VAL A 37 -9.21 8.06 4.33
CA VAL A 37 -9.22 8.95 3.14
C VAL A 37 -7.98 9.85 3.11
N ALA A 38 -7.62 10.48 4.23
CA ALA A 38 -6.43 11.33 4.31
C ALA A 38 -5.12 10.60 3.94
N ARG A 39 -5.05 9.28 4.16
CA ARG A 39 -3.90 8.46 3.74
C ARG A 39 -3.90 8.21 2.24
N LEU A 40 -5.07 7.96 1.65
CA LEU A 40 -5.21 7.80 0.20
C LEU A 40 -4.95 9.12 -0.54
N ASP A 41 -5.38 10.26 0.01
CA ASP A 41 -5.06 11.59 -0.54
C ASP A 41 -3.55 11.85 -0.54
N ALA A 42 -2.87 11.52 0.56
CA ALA A 42 -1.42 11.68 0.66
C ALA A 42 -0.67 10.65 -0.20
N ARG A 43 -1.20 9.42 -0.32
CA ARG A 43 -0.57 8.33 -1.06
C ARG A 43 -1.64 7.42 -1.71
N PRO A 44 -2.06 7.72 -2.95
CA PRO A 44 -3.13 6.99 -3.63
C PRO A 44 -2.80 5.53 -3.97
N THR A 45 -1.52 5.15 -3.89
CA THR A 45 -1.01 3.79 -4.14
C THR A 45 -0.88 2.96 -2.86
N ALA A 46 -1.41 3.42 -1.73
CA ALA A 46 -1.40 2.67 -0.47
C ALA A 46 -2.32 1.43 -0.56
N THR A 47 -1.81 0.29 -0.13
CA THR A 47 -2.52 -1.00 -0.13
C THR A 47 -2.91 -1.48 1.27
N LEU A 48 -2.32 -0.90 2.31
CA LEU A 48 -2.53 -1.27 3.70
C LEU A 48 -3.08 -0.09 4.52
N SER A 49 -3.89 -0.41 5.52
CA SER A 49 -4.27 0.52 6.59
C SER A 49 -3.03 0.96 7.40
N LEU A 50 -3.18 1.99 8.25
CA LEU A 50 -2.08 2.44 9.12
C LEU A 50 -1.65 1.34 10.08
N GLU A 51 -2.63 0.71 10.74
CA GLU A 51 -2.40 -0.34 11.72
C GLU A 51 -1.72 -1.58 11.10
N ALA A 52 -2.19 -2.01 9.92
CA ALA A 52 -1.57 -3.13 9.19
C ALA A 52 -0.13 -2.79 8.77
N GLN A 53 0.12 -1.56 8.31
CA GLN A 53 1.46 -1.10 7.96
C GLN A 53 2.40 -1.10 9.19
N GLU A 54 1.94 -0.59 10.34
CA GLU A 54 2.73 -0.57 11.58
C GLU A 54 3.05 -1.98 12.07
N LEU A 55 2.09 -2.90 11.97
CA LEU A 55 2.29 -4.31 12.32
C LEU A 55 3.31 -4.97 11.40
N HIS A 56 3.20 -4.73 10.09
CA HIS A 56 4.13 -5.25 9.09
C HIS A 56 5.56 -4.75 9.36
N GLU A 57 5.74 -3.45 9.59
CA GLU A 57 7.04 -2.85 9.91
C GLU A 57 7.62 -3.39 11.23
N ARG A 58 6.77 -3.63 12.24
CA ARG A 58 7.19 -4.24 13.51
C ARG A 58 7.68 -5.67 13.30
N ARG A 59 6.96 -6.49 12.51
CA ARG A 59 7.35 -7.87 12.18
C ARG A 59 8.67 -7.90 11.43
N GLU A 60 8.81 -7.08 10.38
CA GLU A 60 10.05 -6.96 9.61
C GLU A 60 11.26 -6.57 10.47
N LYS A 61 11.06 -5.69 11.46
CA LYS A 61 12.12 -5.31 12.39
C LYS A 61 12.58 -6.49 13.26
N VAL A 62 11.65 -7.29 13.79
CA VAL A 62 11.98 -8.47 14.60
C VAL A 62 12.84 -9.47 13.80
N TYR A 63 12.45 -9.77 12.56
CA TYR A 63 13.18 -10.71 11.70
C TYR A 63 14.57 -10.24 11.27
N ARG A 64 14.83 -8.93 11.28
CA ARG A 64 16.13 -8.37 10.87
C ARG A 64 17.15 -8.38 12.01
N ASP A 65 16.68 -8.42 13.25
CA ASP A 65 17.48 -8.42 14.46
C ASP A 65 17.77 -9.86 14.98
N GLU A 66 17.21 -10.90 14.33
CA GLU A 66 17.55 -12.32 14.45
C GLU A 66 18.60 -12.76 13.41
#